data_AF-F3NKK5-F1
#
_entry.id   AF-F3NKK5-F1
#
_cell.length_a   1.000
_cell.length_b   1.000
_cell.length_c   1.000
_cell.angle_alpha   90.00
_cell.angle_beta   90.00
_cell.angle_gamma   90.00
#
_symmetry.space_group_name_H-M   'P 1'
#
loop_
_entity.id
_entity.type
_entity.pdbx_description
1 polymer ?
#
loop_
_entity_poly.entity_id
_entity_poly.type
_entity_poly.pdbx_seq_one_letter_code
_entity_poly.pdbx_strand_id
1 'polypeptide(L)'
;MGSERIRRWESGALAHAVTDPFGQGPLPWLRGEEYYFGDTGQVVPWYVDPAAEETEYYSGGRRTASVPAPRHPSGRPARTSGPRSADDVHGQIKGFASTGAVVPGEAVDFHISVDPPQEFGVDIYRIGHYGGEGARKMTSSPRLSGIVQPPPLAAERTVSCHHWWLSWRLQVPRDWTTGAYVAVLTTADGHRSHVPFTVRDTRPADLLLLLPDVTWQAYNLYPEDGRTGASLYHAWDEEGRLLGESEAATTVSFDRPYAGAGLPLHVGHAYDVIRWAERYGYDLAYADARDLHAGRVDVTRYRGLVFPGHDEYWSASMRRAVELARECGTSLVFLSSNSMYWQVELGPSPSGTPDRLLTCRKRQGPGRPVLWREIDRPEQEVLGIQYQGQVPEPRPLVVRNPGHWLWEGAGVGDGEELAGLVAGEADRYFPRAPLPAHEERILLAHSPYRDAEGVVRHQETSLYRAPSGALVFASGTFAWSPALDRPGHVDARVQRATANLLDRICKRE
;
A
#
# COMPACT_ATOMS: atom_id res chain seq x y z
N MET A 1 43.59 13.60 12.55
CA MET A 1 43.08 12.58 11.63
C MET A 1 42.34 11.53 12.43
N GLY A 2 41.05 11.73 12.66
CA GLY A 2 40.18 10.76 13.33
C GLY A 2 39.19 10.24 12.31
N SER A 3 39.25 8.95 12.01
CA SER A 3 38.29 8.27 11.13
C SER A 3 36.92 8.23 11.82
N GLU A 4 35.97 9.03 11.33
CA GLU A 4 34.57 8.89 11.71
C GLU A 4 34.06 7.51 11.27
N ARG A 5 33.71 6.70 12.27
CA ARG A 5 32.95 5.46 12.06
C ARG A 5 31.56 5.85 11.56
N ILE A 6 31.34 5.72 10.25
CA ILE A 6 30.00 5.68 9.65
C ILE A 6 29.24 4.56 10.38
N ARG A 7 28.25 4.94 11.22
CA ARG A 7 27.34 3.98 11.83
C ARG A 7 26.59 3.31 10.68
N ARG A 8 26.64 1.98 10.64
CA ARG A 8 25.87 1.16 9.71
C ARG A 8 24.38 1.39 10.06
N TRP A 9 23.67 2.08 9.20
CA TRP A 9 22.26 2.42 9.39
C TRP A 9 21.39 1.29 8.85
N GLU A 10 20.44 0.82 9.67
CA GLU A 10 19.38 -0.09 9.27
C GLU A 10 18.26 0.70 8.60
N SER A 11 17.72 0.19 7.50
CA SER A 11 16.68 0.83 6.70
C SER A 11 15.50 1.29 7.55
N GLY A 12 15.04 2.52 7.30
CA GLY A 12 13.84 3.15 7.84
C GLY A 12 12.52 2.45 7.49
N ALA A 13 12.55 1.23 6.93
CA ALA A 13 11.38 0.34 6.92
C ALA A 13 10.78 0.11 8.33
N LEU A 14 11.55 0.36 9.40
CA LEU A 14 11.12 0.35 10.81
C LEU A 14 10.56 1.71 11.31
N ALA A 15 10.63 2.78 10.51
CA ALA A 15 10.24 4.15 10.89
C ALA A 15 8.72 4.36 10.89
N HIS A 16 7.96 3.51 10.22
CA HIS A 16 6.49 3.58 10.22
C HIS A 16 5.95 2.79 11.41
N ALA A 17 5.54 3.48 12.47
CA ALA A 17 4.82 2.89 13.61
C ALA A 17 3.39 2.41 13.26
N VAL A 18 3.06 2.25 11.98
CA VAL A 18 2.03 1.34 11.49
C VAL A 18 2.77 0.27 10.71
N THR A 19 3.18 -0.79 11.39
CA THR A 19 3.74 -1.96 10.73
C THR A 19 2.66 -2.53 9.83
N ASP A 20 2.82 -2.45 8.51
CA ASP A 20 2.11 -3.36 7.61
C ASP A 20 2.60 -4.77 7.96
N PRO A 21 1.84 -5.60 8.69
CA PRO A 21 2.39 -6.87 9.16
C PRO A 21 2.51 -7.89 8.02
N PHE A 22 2.08 -7.53 6.81
CA PHE A 22 1.94 -8.44 5.66
C PHE A 22 3.01 -8.23 4.57
N GLY A 23 3.79 -7.15 4.64
CA GLY A 23 4.82 -6.82 3.66
C GLY A 23 4.28 -6.51 2.24
N GLN A 24 5.21 -6.33 1.30
CA GLN A 24 4.96 -5.83 -0.07
C GLN A 24 4.41 -6.88 -1.06
N GLY A 25 4.33 -8.15 -0.65
CA GLY A 25 3.75 -9.22 -1.46
C GLY A 25 4.66 -9.93 -2.45
N PRO A 26 4.14 -10.97 -3.14
CA PRO A 26 4.91 -11.79 -4.06
C PRO A 26 4.89 -11.15 -5.44
N LEU A 27 5.84 -10.25 -5.72
CA LEU A 27 6.10 -9.79 -7.08
C LEU A 27 7.42 -10.37 -7.62
N PRO A 28 7.45 -10.82 -8.88
CA PRO A 28 8.59 -11.56 -9.43
C PRO A 28 9.89 -10.74 -9.53
N TRP A 29 9.82 -9.41 -9.65
CA TRP A 29 11.01 -8.53 -9.72
C TRP A 29 11.49 -7.98 -8.38
N LEU A 30 10.69 -8.13 -7.31
CA LEU A 30 11.15 -7.90 -5.93
C LEU A 30 12.08 -9.02 -5.44
N ARG A 31 12.26 -10.08 -6.25
CA ARG A 31 13.10 -11.24 -5.96
C ARG A 31 14.53 -11.03 -6.48
N GLY A 32 15.51 -11.18 -5.59
CA GLY A 32 16.84 -11.70 -5.95
C GLY A 32 16.75 -13.20 -6.28
N GLU A 33 17.84 -13.80 -6.76
CA GLU A 33 17.94 -15.18 -7.27
C GLU A 33 17.19 -16.26 -6.42
N GLU A 34 16.64 -17.26 -7.13
CA GLU A 34 15.55 -18.17 -6.71
C GLU A 34 15.88 -19.26 -5.67
N TYR A 35 17.09 -19.36 -5.12
CA TYR A 35 17.44 -20.42 -4.16
C TYR A 35 18.41 -19.94 -3.08
N TYR A 36 18.02 -20.05 -1.81
CA TYR A 36 18.93 -19.87 -0.67
C TYR A 36 19.38 -21.25 -0.18
N PHE A 37 20.70 -21.44 -0.05
CA PHE A 37 21.27 -22.57 0.68
C PHE A 37 21.49 -22.12 2.12
N GLY A 38 20.82 -22.75 3.09
CA GLY A 38 21.15 -22.54 4.50
C GLY A 38 22.55 -23.07 4.82
N ASP A 39 23.13 -22.64 5.94
CA ASP A 39 24.47 -23.08 6.42
C ASP A 39 24.57 -24.61 6.66
N THR A 40 23.46 -25.32 6.59
CA THR A 40 23.33 -26.79 6.70
C THR A 40 23.27 -27.51 5.35
N GLY A 41 23.26 -26.80 4.22
CA GLY A 41 23.21 -27.39 2.88
C GLY A 41 21.84 -27.98 2.48
N GLN A 42 20.77 -27.66 3.21
CA GLN A 42 19.39 -28.02 2.82
C GLN A 42 18.67 -26.86 2.11
N VAL A 43 17.78 -27.21 1.19
CA VAL A 43 16.87 -26.27 0.50
C VAL A 43 15.74 -25.91 1.45
N VAL A 44 15.64 -24.64 1.82
CA VAL A 44 14.59 -24.11 2.71
C VAL A 44 13.70 -23.14 1.92
N PRO A 45 12.36 -23.24 2.01
CA PRO A 45 11.46 -22.25 1.42
C PRO A 45 11.70 -20.86 2.03
N TRP A 46 11.88 -19.84 1.18
CA TRP A 46 12.38 -18.50 1.57
C TRP A 46 11.48 -17.67 2.49
N TYR A 47 10.25 -18.13 2.74
CA TYR A 47 9.29 -17.49 3.65
C TYR A 47 9.40 -17.99 5.09
N VAL A 48 10.28 -18.96 5.38
CA VAL A 48 10.62 -19.35 6.75
C VAL A 48 11.78 -18.47 7.20
N ASP A 49 11.56 -17.65 8.23
CA ASP A 49 12.64 -16.96 8.93
C ASP A 49 13.35 -17.97 9.86
N PRO A 50 14.62 -18.35 9.59
CA PRO A 50 15.36 -19.22 10.50
C PRO A 50 15.66 -18.56 11.85
N ALA A 51 15.45 -17.24 12.00
CA ALA A 51 15.64 -16.54 13.28
C ALA A 51 14.49 -16.74 14.28
N ALA A 52 13.37 -17.35 13.87
CA ALA A 52 12.22 -17.58 14.75
C ALA A 52 12.27 -18.90 15.55
N GLU A 53 13.24 -19.80 15.29
CA GLU A 53 13.35 -21.08 15.99
C GLU A 53 14.34 -21.11 17.19
N GLU A 54 15.07 -20.02 17.48
CA GLU A 54 16.10 -20.04 18.54
C GLU A 54 15.68 -19.45 19.91
N THR A 55 14.40 -19.15 20.15
CA THR A 55 13.94 -18.73 21.48
C THR A 55 12.90 -19.67 22.08
N GLU A 56 13.34 -20.88 22.44
CA GLU A 56 12.69 -21.65 23.51
C GLU A 56 13.69 -21.93 24.65
N TYR A 57 13.31 -21.44 25.84
CA TYR A 57 13.63 -21.90 27.20
C TYR A 57 14.81 -22.86 27.40
N TYR A 58 15.77 -22.51 28.27
CA TYR A 58 16.00 -23.23 29.54
C TYR A 58 17.13 -22.61 30.38
N SER A 59 16.81 -22.50 31.67
CA SER A 59 17.68 -22.28 32.82
C SER A 59 18.83 -23.29 32.96
N GLY A 60 19.96 -22.85 33.54
CA GLY A 60 20.88 -23.71 34.30
C GLY A 60 22.26 -23.93 33.68
N GLY A 61 23.31 -23.60 34.46
CA GLY A 61 24.69 -23.52 33.96
C GLY A 61 25.44 -24.83 33.76
N ARG A 62 26.46 -24.79 32.89
CA ARG A 62 27.79 -25.41 33.05
C ARG A 62 28.71 -24.97 31.90
N ARG A 63 29.93 -24.54 32.23
CA ARG A 63 31.03 -24.33 31.27
C ARG A 63 31.41 -25.65 30.60
N THR A 64 31.70 -25.66 29.30
CA THR A 64 32.82 -26.42 28.70
C THR A 64 33.11 -26.02 27.24
N ALA A 65 34.41 -25.98 26.93
CA ALA A 65 35.12 -26.10 25.65
C ALA A 65 34.88 -25.08 24.51
N SER A 66 35.88 -24.22 24.29
CA SER A 66 36.09 -23.42 23.09
C SER A 66 36.50 -24.28 21.89
N VAL A 67 35.76 -24.20 20.78
CA VAL A 67 36.15 -24.72 19.46
C VAL A 67 36.70 -23.56 18.61
N PRO A 68 37.81 -23.72 17.87
CA PRO A 68 38.48 -22.61 17.21
C PRO A 68 37.72 -22.14 15.95
N ALA A 69 37.68 -20.82 15.76
CA ALA A 69 37.14 -20.18 14.56
C ALA A 69 37.93 -20.60 13.29
N PRO A 70 37.26 -20.92 12.15
CA PRO A 70 37.94 -21.15 10.90
C PRO A 70 38.60 -19.86 10.39
N ARG A 71 39.86 -19.97 9.98
CA ARG A 71 40.61 -18.89 9.33
C ARG A 71 39.97 -18.53 7.99
N HIS A 72 39.58 -17.27 7.81
CA HIS A 72 39.24 -16.71 6.50
C HIS A 72 40.47 -16.69 5.59
N PRO A 73 40.42 -17.24 4.37
CA PRO A 73 41.35 -16.86 3.32
C PRO A 73 40.97 -15.45 2.86
N SER A 74 41.92 -14.53 2.88
CA SER A 74 41.84 -13.22 2.24
C SER A 74 41.64 -13.42 0.73
N GLY A 75 40.39 -13.40 0.28
CA GLY A 75 40.00 -13.42 -1.13
C GLY A 75 38.95 -12.33 -1.35
N ARG A 76 39.07 -11.60 -2.46
CA ARG A 76 38.10 -10.59 -2.95
C ARG A 76 36.65 -11.03 -2.70
N PRO A 77 35.73 -10.11 -2.31
CA PRO A 77 34.32 -10.47 -2.22
C PRO A 77 33.86 -11.02 -3.57
N ALA A 78 33.31 -12.22 -3.58
CA ALA A 78 32.65 -12.78 -4.75
C ALA A 78 31.60 -11.76 -5.22
N ARG A 79 31.64 -11.39 -6.51
CA ARG A 79 30.55 -10.63 -7.13
C ARG A 79 29.29 -11.45 -6.98
N THR A 80 28.42 -11.08 -6.05
CA THR A 80 27.04 -11.57 -6.02
C THR A 80 26.39 -11.07 -7.31
N SER A 81 26.09 -11.97 -8.23
CA SER A 81 25.59 -11.66 -9.58
C SER A 81 24.09 -11.39 -9.63
N GLY A 82 23.44 -11.21 -8.48
CA GLY A 82 22.01 -10.97 -8.38
C GLY A 82 21.65 -9.47 -8.36
N PRO A 83 20.39 -9.13 -8.68
CA PRO A 83 19.89 -7.78 -8.53
C PRO A 83 19.91 -7.33 -7.06
N ARG A 84 20.16 -6.05 -6.83
CA ARG A 84 20.28 -5.43 -5.50
C ARG A 84 19.28 -4.28 -5.40
N SER A 85 18.56 -4.14 -4.29
CA SER A 85 17.70 -2.95 -4.11
C SER A 85 18.55 -1.68 -4.03
N ALA A 86 18.10 -0.61 -4.68
CA ALA A 86 18.62 0.73 -4.47
C ALA A 86 18.04 1.30 -3.17
N ASP A 87 18.80 2.19 -2.54
CA ASP A 87 18.43 2.85 -1.29
C ASP A 87 18.50 4.37 -1.43
N ASP A 88 17.87 5.10 -0.50
CA ASP A 88 17.79 6.57 -0.55
C ASP A 88 19.08 7.27 -0.08
N VAL A 89 19.99 6.53 0.55
CA VAL A 89 21.26 7.07 1.08
C VAL A 89 22.31 7.19 -0.03
N HIS A 90 22.46 6.14 -0.82
CA HIS A 90 23.41 6.08 -1.93
C HIS A 90 22.79 6.50 -3.26
N GLY A 91 21.47 6.44 -3.40
CA GLY A 91 20.77 6.94 -4.58
C GLY A 91 21.13 6.22 -5.89
N GLN A 92 21.47 4.92 -5.84
CA GLN A 92 22.03 4.19 -6.99
C GLN A 92 21.16 4.30 -8.24
N ILE A 93 19.85 4.19 -8.05
CA ILE A 93 18.85 4.57 -9.04
C ILE A 93 17.54 4.94 -8.33
N LYS A 94 16.96 6.08 -8.67
CA LYS A 94 15.66 6.55 -8.15
C LYS A 94 14.88 7.22 -9.25
N GLY A 95 13.56 7.07 -9.24
CA GLY A 95 12.73 7.78 -10.20
C GLY A 95 11.27 7.89 -9.79
N PHE A 96 10.55 8.71 -10.54
CA PHE A 96 9.11 8.88 -10.42
C PHE A 96 8.51 9.17 -11.81
N ALA A 97 7.18 9.05 -11.90
CA ALA A 97 6.43 9.38 -13.10
C ALA A 97 5.75 10.76 -12.97
N SER A 98 5.73 11.55 -14.04
CA SER A 98 5.06 12.86 -14.06
C SER A 98 3.54 12.74 -13.94
N THR A 99 2.96 11.61 -14.36
CA THR A 99 1.53 11.30 -14.23
C THR A 99 1.36 9.95 -13.56
N GLY A 100 0.49 9.87 -12.54
CA GLY A 100 0.20 8.60 -11.85
C GLY A 100 -0.64 7.66 -12.70
N ALA A 101 -1.59 8.20 -13.47
CA ALA A 101 -2.47 7.43 -14.35
C ALA A 101 -2.50 7.99 -15.78
N VAL A 102 -2.61 7.10 -16.77
CA VAL A 102 -2.72 7.42 -18.20
C VAL A 102 -3.72 6.49 -18.89
N VAL A 103 -4.33 6.92 -19.99
CA VAL A 103 -5.13 6.01 -20.85
C VAL A 103 -4.27 5.44 -21.99
N PRO A 104 -4.61 4.26 -22.55
CA PRO A 104 -3.93 3.73 -23.73
C PRO A 104 -3.84 4.74 -24.89
N GLY A 105 -2.63 4.94 -25.42
CA GLY A 105 -2.34 5.95 -26.43
C GLY A 105 -1.76 7.26 -25.88
N GLU A 106 -1.82 7.51 -24.58
CA GLU A 106 -1.07 8.58 -23.91
C GLU A 106 0.39 8.16 -23.62
N ALA A 107 1.16 9.04 -22.97
CA ALA A 107 2.55 8.82 -22.63
C ALA A 107 2.79 8.92 -21.12
N VAL A 108 3.67 8.08 -20.60
CA VAL A 108 4.21 8.18 -19.23
C VAL A 108 5.63 8.73 -19.31
N ASP A 109 5.86 9.81 -18.57
CA ASP A 109 7.16 10.47 -18.48
C ASP A 109 7.86 10.07 -17.18
N PHE A 110 9.07 9.51 -17.31
CA PHE A 110 9.90 9.06 -16.20
C PHE A 110 11.09 9.99 -15.98
N HIS A 111 11.22 10.46 -14.75
CA HIS A 111 12.35 11.26 -14.27
C HIS A 111 13.22 10.39 -13.38
N ILE A 112 14.45 10.12 -13.79
CA ILE A 112 15.31 9.11 -13.17
C ILE A 112 16.69 9.71 -12.89
N SER A 113 17.17 9.55 -11.66
CA SER A 113 18.53 9.83 -11.20
C SER A 113 19.30 8.53 -11.02
N VAL A 114 20.58 8.52 -11.40
CA VAL A 114 21.49 7.37 -11.29
C VAL A 114 22.85 7.83 -10.77
N ASP A 115 23.25 7.36 -9.60
CA ASP A 115 24.51 7.73 -8.92
C ASP A 115 25.32 6.48 -8.48
N PRO A 116 26.53 6.21 -9.02
CA PRO A 116 27.25 7.01 -10.02
C PRO A 116 26.62 6.91 -11.42
N PRO A 117 26.82 7.92 -12.30
CA PRO A 117 26.33 7.89 -13.67
C PRO A 117 26.74 6.61 -14.40
N GLN A 118 25.75 5.88 -14.90
CA GLN A 118 25.94 4.65 -15.65
C GLN A 118 24.71 4.35 -16.50
N GLU A 119 24.82 3.38 -17.41
CA GLU A 119 23.65 2.92 -18.15
C GLU A 119 22.64 2.20 -17.25
N PHE A 120 21.37 2.33 -17.58
CA PHE A 120 20.29 1.58 -16.96
C PHE A 120 19.26 1.14 -18.01
N GLY A 121 18.34 0.27 -17.61
CA GLY A 121 17.18 -0.12 -18.40
C GLY A 121 15.91 -0.05 -17.56
N VAL A 122 14.76 0.01 -18.24
CA VAL A 122 13.44 0.03 -17.62
C VAL A 122 12.63 -1.13 -18.18
N ASP A 123 12.22 -2.04 -17.30
CA ASP A 123 11.27 -3.09 -17.64
C ASP A 123 9.88 -2.73 -17.13
N ILE A 124 8.88 -2.72 -18.00
CA ILE A 124 7.51 -2.43 -17.61
C ILE A 124 6.78 -3.73 -17.36
N TYR A 125 6.16 -3.85 -16.19
CA TYR A 125 5.31 -4.98 -15.82
C TYR A 125 3.89 -4.53 -15.53
N ARG A 126 2.90 -5.29 -15.98
CA ARG A 126 1.51 -5.19 -15.53
C ARG A 126 1.31 -6.15 -14.37
N ILE A 127 0.75 -5.67 -13.26
CA ILE A 127 0.33 -6.51 -12.13
C ILE A 127 -0.93 -7.28 -12.52
N GLY A 128 -1.01 -8.55 -12.14
CA GLY A 128 -2.17 -9.40 -12.49
C GLY A 128 -1.99 -10.85 -12.10
N HIS A 129 -3.01 -11.69 -12.32
CA HIS A 129 -2.92 -13.09 -11.91
C HIS A 129 -1.85 -13.89 -12.70
N TYR A 130 -1.93 -13.85 -14.03
CA TYR A 130 -1.01 -14.52 -14.97
C TYR A 130 -0.61 -15.96 -14.60
N GLY A 131 -1.59 -16.78 -14.23
CA GLY A 131 -1.34 -18.19 -13.85
C GLY A 131 -0.58 -18.35 -12.52
N GLY A 132 -0.53 -17.31 -11.69
CA GLY A 132 0.15 -17.31 -10.39
C GLY A 132 1.44 -16.49 -10.36
N GLU A 133 1.94 -16.04 -11.51
CA GLU A 133 3.18 -15.26 -11.62
C GLU A 133 3.07 -13.86 -10.98
N GLY A 134 1.86 -13.35 -10.79
CA GLY A 134 1.60 -12.08 -10.11
C GLY A 134 1.81 -10.84 -10.99
N ALA A 135 2.45 -11.00 -12.15
CA ALA A 135 2.61 -9.96 -13.15
C ALA A 135 3.16 -10.49 -14.48
N ARG A 136 3.05 -9.66 -15.52
CA ARG A 136 3.59 -9.94 -16.87
C ARG A 136 4.45 -8.78 -17.34
N LYS A 137 5.64 -9.10 -17.87
CA LYS A 137 6.48 -8.12 -18.56
C LYS A 137 5.80 -7.68 -19.86
N MET A 138 5.63 -6.38 -20.02
CA MET A 138 4.91 -5.76 -21.13
C MET A 138 5.87 -5.23 -22.20
N THR A 139 6.95 -4.58 -21.78
CA THR A 139 7.99 -4.07 -22.67
C THR A 139 9.28 -3.76 -21.90
N SER A 140 10.34 -3.44 -22.63
CA SER A 140 11.60 -2.91 -22.12
C SER A 140 11.98 -1.63 -22.85
N SER A 141 12.61 -0.70 -22.15
CA SER A 141 13.31 0.41 -22.77
C SER A 141 14.57 -0.07 -23.50
N PRO A 142 15.14 0.73 -24.43
CA PRO A 142 16.55 0.59 -24.77
C PRO A 142 17.44 0.82 -23.53
N ARG A 143 18.75 0.56 -23.64
CA ARG A 143 19.70 1.03 -22.62
C ARG A 143 19.76 2.55 -22.66
N LEU A 144 19.57 3.16 -21.50
CA LEU A 144 19.50 4.60 -21.31
C LEU A 144 20.74 5.06 -20.55
N SER A 145 21.30 6.21 -20.91
CA SER A 145 22.40 6.82 -20.16
C SER A 145 21.84 7.49 -18.90
N GLY A 146 22.19 6.97 -17.73
CA GLY A 146 21.84 7.56 -16.44
C GLY A 146 22.75 8.72 -16.09
N ILE A 147 22.16 9.78 -15.53
CA ILE A 147 22.86 10.93 -14.98
C ILE A 147 22.45 11.11 -13.52
N VAL A 148 23.30 11.78 -12.75
CA VAL A 148 22.90 12.31 -11.44
C VAL A 148 22.04 13.55 -11.69
N GLN A 149 20.76 13.46 -11.31
CA GLN A 149 19.86 14.62 -11.32
C GLN A 149 20.22 15.58 -10.18
N PRO A 150 19.81 16.87 -10.23
CA PRO A 150 20.05 17.78 -9.13
C PRO A 150 19.39 17.28 -7.83
N PRO A 151 19.94 17.61 -6.65
CA PRO A 151 19.40 17.13 -5.38
C PRO A 151 17.94 17.58 -5.18
N PRO A 152 17.11 16.80 -4.46
CA PRO A 152 15.74 17.20 -4.14
C PRO A 152 15.69 18.60 -3.51
N LEU A 153 14.69 19.39 -3.89
CA LEU A 153 14.41 20.67 -3.23
C LEU A 153 13.53 20.41 -2.02
N ALA A 154 13.81 21.09 -0.91
CA ALA A 154 13.00 21.05 0.30
C ALA A 154 12.62 22.47 0.73
N ALA A 155 11.32 22.72 0.88
CA ALA A 155 10.78 23.95 1.45
C ALA A 155 9.78 23.59 2.54
N GLU A 156 10.03 24.03 3.78
CA GLU A 156 9.20 23.67 4.95
C GLU A 156 8.95 22.15 5.05
N ARG A 157 10.00 21.34 4.85
CA ARG A 157 9.96 19.86 4.77
C ARG A 157 9.18 19.28 3.59
N THR A 158 8.57 20.08 2.73
CA THR A 158 7.99 19.62 1.47
C THR A 158 9.12 19.30 0.49
N VAL A 159 9.41 18.02 0.31
CA VAL A 159 10.43 17.54 -0.64
C VAL A 159 9.85 17.40 -2.04
N SER A 160 10.56 17.88 -3.07
CA SER A 160 10.17 17.77 -4.47
C SER A 160 11.36 17.67 -5.42
N CYS A 161 11.19 16.84 -6.46
CA CYS A 161 12.12 16.58 -7.56
C CYS A 161 11.53 17.04 -8.92
N HIS A 162 10.52 17.91 -8.92
CA HIS A 162 9.83 18.39 -10.13
C HIS A 162 10.76 19.02 -11.20
N HIS A 163 11.97 19.41 -10.81
CA HIS A 163 12.97 20.04 -11.68
C HIS A 163 13.93 19.02 -12.33
N TRP A 164 13.79 17.72 -12.03
CA TRP A 164 14.56 16.67 -12.69
C TRP A 164 14.23 16.63 -14.17
N TRP A 165 15.25 16.44 -15.01
CA TRP A 165 15.05 16.31 -16.45
C TRP A 165 14.35 14.99 -16.79
N LEU A 166 13.57 15.00 -17.87
CA LEU A 166 12.96 13.78 -18.43
C LEU A 166 14.07 12.80 -18.83
N SER A 167 14.03 11.58 -18.30
CA SER A 167 14.99 10.52 -18.63
C SER A 167 14.46 9.60 -19.73
N TRP A 168 13.17 9.26 -19.68
CA TRP A 168 12.54 8.41 -20.68
C TRP A 168 11.03 8.66 -20.77
N ARG A 169 10.50 8.64 -22.01
CA ARG A 169 9.07 8.67 -22.29
C ARG A 169 8.63 7.33 -22.85
N LEU A 170 7.66 6.71 -22.17
CA LEU A 170 6.98 5.52 -22.65
C LEU A 170 5.69 5.95 -23.35
N GLN A 171 5.60 5.72 -24.66
CA GLN A 171 4.31 5.80 -25.35
C GLN A 171 3.52 4.54 -25.02
N VAL A 172 2.38 4.67 -24.34
CA VAL A 172 1.52 3.54 -23.99
C VAL A 172 0.80 3.06 -25.26
N PRO A 173 1.07 1.84 -25.75
CA PRO A 173 0.36 1.29 -26.90
C PRO A 173 -1.14 1.22 -26.66
N ARG A 174 -1.94 1.40 -27.72
CA ARG A 174 -3.41 1.44 -27.64
C ARG A 174 -4.04 0.10 -27.28
N ASP A 175 -3.30 -0.99 -27.45
CA ASP A 175 -3.70 -2.37 -27.16
C ASP A 175 -3.27 -2.86 -25.76
N TRP A 176 -2.62 -1.99 -24.96
CA TRP A 176 -2.28 -2.34 -23.58
C TRP A 176 -3.52 -2.56 -22.74
N THR A 177 -3.49 -3.66 -21.99
CA THR A 177 -4.51 -4.01 -21.01
C THR A 177 -4.51 -2.98 -19.88
N THR A 178 -5.66 -2.52 -19.42
CA THR A 178 -5.74 -1.63 -18.26
C THR A 178 -5.32 -2.35 -16.98
N GLY A 179 -4.84 -1.62 -15.98
CA GLY A 179 -4.30 -2.23 -14.76
C GLY A 179 -3.35 -1.34 -13.97
N ALA A 180 -2.89 -1.87 -12.85
CA ALA A 180 -1.72 -1.37 -12.15
C ALA A 180 -0.44 -1.86 -12.84
N TYR A 181 0.54 -0.97 -12.97
CA TYR A 181 1.82 -1.22 -13.62
C TYR A 181 2.97 -0.81 -12.72
N VAL A 182 4.14 -1.42 -12.96
CA VAL A 182 5.40 -1.06 -12.31
C VAL A 182 6.48 -0.97 -13.36
N ALA A 183 7.19 0.16 -13.40
CA ALA A 183 8.45 0.30 -14.10
C ALA A 183 9.58 -0.13 -13.17
N VAL A 184 10.31 -1.19 -13.53
CA VAL A 184 11.48 -1.70 -12.81
C VAL A 184 12.73 -1.10 -13.45
N LEU A 185 13.35 -0.16 -12.75
CA LEU A 185 14.58 0.50 -13.17
C LEU A 185 15.76 -0.38 -12.75
N THR A 186 16.69 -0.70 -13.65
CA THR A 186 17.87 -1.53 -13.34
C THR A 186 19.15 -0.94 -13.94
N THR A 187 20.12 -0.57 -13.10
CA THR A 187 21.45 -0.10 -13.52
C THR A 187 22.31 -1.22 -14.09
N ALA A 188 23.39 -0.87 -14.80
CA ALA A 188 24.33 -1.85 -15.37
C ALA A 188 24.99 -2.74 -14.31
N ASP A 189 25.22 -2.21 -13.11
CA ASP A 189 25.74 -2.95 -11.95
C ASP A 189 24.64 -3.68 -11.14
N GLY A 190 23.38 -3.64 -11.58
CA GLY A 190 22.30 -4.47 -11.05
C GLY A 190 21.51 -3.87 -9.87
N HIS A 191 21.67 -2.58 -9.56
CA HIS A 191 20.79 -1.90 -8.60
C HIS A 191 19.39 -1.66 -9.19
N ARG A 192 18.35 -1.85 -8.37
CA ARG A 192 16.94 -1.75 -8.77
C ARG A 192 16.14 -0.77 -7.94
N SER A 193 15.28 -0.02 -8.62
CA SER A 193 14.21 0.78 -8.01
C SER A 193 12.94 0.66 -8.85
N HIS A 194 11.80 1.03 -8.29
CA HIS A 194 10.49 0.83 -8.87
C HIS A 194 9.76 2.16 -9.02
N VAL A 195 8.87 2.23 -10.00
CA VAL A 195 7.95 3.35 -10.17
C VAL A 195 6.58 2.78 -10.51
N PRO A 196 5.61 2.76 -9.57
CA PRO A 196 4.25 2.36 -9.89
C PRO A 196 3.56 3.43 -10.74
N PHE A 197 2.67 3.00 -11.63
CA PHE A 197 1.75 3.85 -12.36
C PHE A 197 0.53 3.04 -12.80
N THR A 198 -0.52 3.73 -13.25
CA THR A 198 -1.80 3.13 -13.60
C THR A 198 -2.09 3.36 -15.08
N VAL A 199 -2.50 2.30 -15.78
CA VAL A 199 -3.11 2.42 -17.11
C VAL A 199 -4.60 2.25 -16.92
N ARG A 200 -5.31 3.38 -16.89
CA ARG A 200 -6.75 3.47 -16.62
C ARG A 200 -7.57 3.20 -17.87
N ASP A 201 -8.85 2.92 -17.65
CA ASP A 201 -9.79 2.54 -18.69
C ASP A 201 -10.78 3.63 -19.06
N THR A 202 -11.27 3.55 -20.29
CA THR A 202 -12.46 4.29 -20.74
C THR A 202 -13.63 3.38 -21.07
N ARG A 203 -13.39 2.05 -21.20
CA ARG A 203 -14.41 1.05 -21.48
C ARG A 203 -15.34 0.85 -20.27
N PRO A 204 -16.58 0.37 -20.47
CA PRO A 204 -17.41 -0.07 -19.36
C PRO A 204 -16.84 -1.35 -18.72
N ALA A 205 -16.83 -1.40 -17.39
CA ALA A 205 -16.50 -2.57 -16.59
C ALA A 205 -17.48 -2.70 -15.41
N ASP A 206 -17.65 -3.90 -14.87
CA ASP A 206 -18.55 -4.11 -13.74
C ASP A 206 -18.01 -3.46 -12.45
N LEU A 207 -16.71 -3.55 -12.21
CA LEU A 207 -16.07 -3.06 -10.99
C LEU A 207 -14.95 -2.05 -11.30
N LEU A 208 -14.85 -1.00 -10.50
CA LEU A 208 -13.70 -0.08 -10.50
C LEU A 208 -12.84 -0.33 -9.26
N LEU A 209 -11.58 -0.69 -9.47
CA LEU A 209 -10.56 -0.73 -8.42
C LEU A 209 -9.90 0.64 -8.29
N LEU A 210 -9.97 1.25 -7.10
CA LEU A 210 -9.37 2.55 -6.82
C LEU A 210 -8.07 2.38 -6.03
N LEU A 211 -6.94 2.73 -6.64
CA LEU A 211 -5.63 2.65 -6.00
C LEU A 211 -5.42 3.88 -5.07
N PRO A 212 -5.05 3.67 -3.79
CA PRO A 212 -5.01 4.73 -2.80
C PRO A 212 -3.71 5.56 -2.88
N ASP A 213 -3.43 6.13 -4.05
CA ASP A 213 -2.18 6.85 -4.35
C ASP A 213 -1.99 8.12 -3.50
N VAL A 214 -3.09 8.74 -3.04
CA VAL A 214 -3.09 9.81 -2.05
C VAL A 214 -2.55 9.33 -0.70
N THR A 215 -3.04 8.20 -0.21
CA THR A 215 -2.57 7.59 1.05
C THR A 215 -1.13 7.13 0.91
N TRP A 216 -0.77 6.49 -0.19
CA TRP A 216 0.62 6.13 -0.49
C TRP A 216 1.58 7.33 -0.42
N GLN A 217 1.15 8.48 -0.94
CA GLN A 217 1.99 9.68 -0.91
C GLN A 217 2.06 10.33 0.47
N ALA A 218 0.98 10.26 1.25
CA ALA A 218 0.95 10.72 2.63
C ALA A 218 2.01 10.04 3.50
N TYR A 219 2.25 8.74 3.28
CA TYR A 219 3.23 7.94 4.01
C TYR A 219 4.64 7.99 3.42
N ASN A 220 4.83 8.53 2.22
CA ASN A 220 6.12 8.51 1.53
C ASN A 220 7.17 9.39 2.25
N LEU A 221 8.16 8.78 2.92
CA LEU A 221 9.23 9.45 3.66
C LEU A 221 10.41 9.88 2.77
N TYR A 222 10.28 9.83 1.44
CA TYR A 222 11.39 10.06 0.53
C TYR A 222 12.05 11.46 0.69
N PRO A 223 13.39 11.53 0.65
CA PRO A 223 14.33 10.39 0.72
C PRO A 223 14.53 9.92 2.16
N GLU A 224 14.57 8.60 2.39
CA GLU A 224 15.04 8.03 3.66
C GLU A 224 16.58 8.10 3.77
N ASP A 225 17.13 9.31 3.69
CA ASP A 225 18.56 9.61 3.73
C ASP A 225 19.07 9.97 5.15
N GLY A 226 18.16 10.02 6.13
CA GLY A 226 18.46 10.44 7.48
C GLY A 226 18.61 11.96 7.66
N ARG A 227 18.17 12.79 6.71
CA ARG A 227 18.40 14.25 6.73
C ARG A 227 17.27 15.09 6.17
N THR A 228 16.73 14.73 5.01
CA THR A 228 15.83 15.62 4.24
C THR A 228 14.43 15.07 4.03
N GLY A 229 14.26 13.75 4.11
CA GLY A 229 12.98 13.09 3.89
C GLY A 229 11.87 13.52 4.83
N ALA A 230 10.66 13.63 4.29
CA ALA A 230 9.47 13.90 5.07
C ALA A 230 8.20 13.30 4.43
N SER A 231 7.33 12.84 5.30
CA SER A 231 5.96 12.38 5.07
C SER A 231 5.01 13.18 5.95
N LEU A 232 3.71 12.85 5.92
CA LEU A 232 2.72 13.41 6.85
C LEU A 232 2.77 12.79 8.26
N TYR A 233 3.64 11.80 8.51
CA TYR A 233 3.81 11.14 9.80
C TYR A 233 5.19 11.37 10.41
N HIS A 234 6.22 11.45 9.58
CA HIS A 234 7.61 11.54 10.01
C HIS A 234 8.39 12.51 9.15
N ALA A 235 9.42 13.12 9.72
CA ALA A 235 10.41 13.90 9.00
C ALA A 235 11.78 13.76 9.64
N TRP A 236 12.83 13.91 8.85
CA TRP A 236 14.19 14.01 9.37
C TRP A 236 14.50 15.45 9.78
N ASP A 237 15.28 15.63 10.85
CA ASP A 237 15.92 16.90 11.18
C ASP A 237 17.39 16.95 10.73
N GLU A 238 18.01 18.12 10.89
CA GLU A 238 19.40 18.37 10.49
C GLU A 238 20.40 17.51 11.28
N GLU A 239 20.03 17.08 12.49
CA GLU A 239 20.82 16.20 13.35
C GLU A 239 20.63 14.69 13.03
N GLY A 240 19.76 14.36 12.09
CA GLY A 240 19.45 13.00 11.67
C GLY A 240 18.60 12.21 12.67
N ARG A 241 17.76 12.89 13.44
CA ARG A 241 16.71 12.29 14.25
C ARG A 241 15.43 12.19 13.42
N LEU A 242 14.73 11.08 13.60
CA LEU A 242 13.40 10.89 13.03
C LEU A 242 12.37 11.54 13.96
N LEU A 243 11.72 12.58 13.46
CA LEU A 243 10.68 13.30 14.16
C LEU A 243 9.31 12.64 13.95
N GLY A 244 8.41 12.84 14.91
CA GLY A 244 7.05 12.32 14.89
C GLY A 244 6.04 13.26 14.23
N GLU A 245 4.77 12.84 14.27
CA GLU A 245 3.64 13.50 13.58
C GLU A 245 3.51 15.00 13.88
N SER A 246 3.81 15.43 15.11
CA SER A 246 3.67 16.84 15.53
C SER A 246 4.63 17.80 14.82
N GLU A 247 5.72 17.27 14.26
CA GLU A 247 6.73 18.05 13.56
C GLU A 247 6.84 17.63 12.09
N ALA A 248 6.18 16.56 11.66
CA ALA A 248 6.18 16.07 10.29
C ALA A 248 5.74 17.14 9.27
N ALA A 249 5.98 16.89 7.98
CA ALA A 249 5.51 17.80 6.93
C ALA A 249 3.98 17.89 6.95
N THR A 250 3.43 19.09 6.68
CA THR A 250 1.99 19.29 6.47
C THR A 250 1.61 19.22 5.00
N THR A 251 2.60 19.32 4.10
CA THR A 251 2.44 19.21 2.65
C THR A 251 3.51 18.29 2.08
N VAL A 252 3.12 17.45 1.13
CA VAL A 252 4.03 16.55 0.40
C VAL A 252 3.75 16.62 -1.11
N SER A 253 4.78 16.48 -1.94
CA SER A 253 4.66 16.58 -3.40
C SER A 253 4.61 15.21 -4.06
N PHE A 254 3.79 15.01 -5.09
CA PHE A 254 3.83 13.81 -5.96
C PHE A 254 4.99 13.81 -6.96
N ASP A 255 5.69 14.93 -7.12
CA ASP A 255 6.85 15.05 -8.01
C ASP A 255 8.13 14.54 -7.32
N ARG A 256 8.10 13.33 -6.77
CA ARG A 256 9.25 12.71 -6.09
C ARG A 256 9.15 11.17 -6.12
N PRO A 257 10.29 10.45 -6.07
CA PRO A 257 10.31 9.01 -5.90
C PRO A 257 9.57 8.54 -4.63
N TYR A 258 9.20 7.27 -4.60
CA TYR A 258 8.90 6.59 -3.35
C TYR A 258 10.19 6.20 -2.63
N ALA A 259 10.16 6.24 -1.30
CA ALA A 259 11.29 5.87 -0.46
C ALA A 259 11.72 4.40 -0.66
N GLY A 260 12.92 4.08 -0.19
CA GLY A 260 13.44 2.71 -0.18
C GLY A 260 13.48 2.10 -1.58
N ALA A 261 12.81 0.98 -1.82
CA ALA A 261 12.87 0.32 -3.13
C ALA A 261 12.10 1.06 -4.25
N GLY A 262 11.46 2.20 -3.99
CA GLY A 262 10.62 2.90 -4.97
C GLY A 262 9.18 2.36 -5.05
N LEU A 263 8.77 1.55 -4.07
CA LEU A 263 7.39 1.09 -3.95
C LEU A 263 6.69 1.78 -2.77
N PRO A 264 5.41 2.13 -2.91
CA PRO A 264 4.64 2.70 -1.81
C PRO A 264 4.49 1.75 -0.64
N LEU A 265 4.37 2.30 0.56
CA LEU A 265 3.89 1.55 1.73
C LEU A 265 2.46 1.04 1.43
N HIS A 266 2.15 -0.18 1.87
CA HIS A 266 0.86 -0.85 1.67
C HIS A 266 0.45 -1.19 0.23
N VAL A 267 1.31 -0.96 -0.77
CA VAL A 267 0.98 -1.27 -2.18
C VAL A 267 0.61 -2.75 -2.39
N GLY A 268 1.20 -3.64 -1.58
CA GLY A 268 0.96 -5.08 -1.64
C GLY A 268 -0.50 -5.48 -1.43
N HIS A 269 -1.29 -4.70 -0.66
CA HIS A 269 -2.72 -4.94 -0.43
C HIS A 269 -3.50 -4.84 -1.74
N ALA A 270 -3.22 -3.81 -2.54
CA ALA A 270 -3.81 -3.65 -3.86
C ALA A 270 -3.45 -4.83 -4.77
N TYR A 271 -2.19 -5.28 -4.72
CA TYR A 271 -1.72 -6.38 -5.56
C TYR A 271 -2.37 -7.73 -5.22
N ASP A 272 -2.66 -8.01 -3.94
CA ASP A 272 -3.38 -9.22 -3.55
C ASP A 272 -4.80 -9.23 -4.12
N VAL A 273 -5.51 -8.10 -4.00
CA VAL A 273 -6.87 -7.95 -4.54
C VAL A 273 -6.87 -8.10 -6.05
N ILE A 274 -5.91 -7.49 -6.75
CA ILE A 274 -5.77 -7.58 -8.21
C ILE A 274 -5.58 -9.04 -8.64
N ARG A 275 -4.60 -9.72 -8.04
CA ARG A 275 -4.29 -11.11 -8.39
C ARG A 275 -5.46 -12.04 -8.10
N TRP A 276 -6.12 -11.88 -6.95
CA TRP A 276 -7.30 -12.66 -6.60
C TRP A 276 -8.46 -12.38 -7.56
N ALA A 277 -8.81 -11.12 -7.79
CA ALA A 277 -9.97 -10.78 -8.59
C ALA A 277 -9.80 -11.21 -10.06
N GLU A 278 -8.61 -11.03 -10.64
CA GLU A 278 -8.33 -11.52 -12.00
C GLU A 278 -8.31 -13.05 -12.09
N ARG A 279 -7.85 -13.76 -11.04
CA ARG A 279 -7.93 -15.23 -11.00
C ARG A 279 -9.38 -15.73 -11.07
N TYR A 280 -10.29 -15.02 -10.44
CA TYR A 280 -11.73 -15.34 -10.44
C TYR A 280 -12.47 -14.77 -11.66
N GLY A 281 -11.78 -14.02 -12.53
CA GLY A 281 -12.34 -13.52 -13.80
C GLY A 281 -13.26 -12.31 -13.65
N TYR A 282 -13.14 -11.53 -12.57
CA TYR A 282 -13.92 -10.29 -12.42
C TYR A 282 -13.49 -9.24 -13.46
N ASP A 283 -14.47 -8.52 -14.01
CA ASP A 283 -14.23 -7.45 -14.96
C ASP A 283 -13.85 -6.14 -14.25
N LEU A 284 -12.55 -5.84 -14.24
CA LEU A 284 -11.98 -4.69 -13.53
C LEU A 284 -11.59 -3.54 -14.46
N ALA A 285 -12.01 -2.34 -14.09
CA ALA A 285 -11.36 -1.09 -14.45
C ALA A 285 -10.46 -0.61 -13.29
N TYR A 286 -9.56 0.32 -13.60
CA TYR A 286 -8.57 0.85 -12.66
C TYR A 286 -8.52 2.37 -12.72
N ALA A 287 -8.40 3.01 -11.57
CA ALA A 287 -8.13 4.44 -11.45
C ALA A 287 -7.38 4.74 -10.14
N ASP A 288 -6.72 5.89 -10.10
CA ASP A 288 -6.08 6.38 -8.88
C ASP A 288 -7.08 7.20 -8.04
N ALA A 289 -6.85 7.31 -6.73
CA ALA A 289 -7.64 8.18 -5.85
C ALA A 289 -7.63 9.65 -6.32
N ARG A 290 -6.53 10.12 -6.91
CA ARG A 290 -6.47 11.44 -7.57
C ARG A 290 -7.37 11.57 -8.82
N ASP A 291 -7.68 10.50 -9.54
CA ASP A 291 -8.66 10.54 -10.64
C ASP A 291 -10.08 10.71 -10.11
N LEU A 292 -10.38 10.09 -8.97
CA LEU A 292 -11.64 10.31 -8.26
C LEU A 292 -11.74 11.75 -7.74
N HIS A 293 -10.66 12.29 -7.16
CA HIS A 293 -10.59 13.70 -6.74
C HIS A 293 -10.88 14.67 -7.90
N ALA A 294 -10.23 14.45 -9.04
CA ALA A 294 -10.32 15.34 -10.20
C ALA A 294 -11.62 15.17 -11.01
N GLY A 295 -12.52 14.27 -10.62
CA GLY A 295 -13.74 13.97 -11.36
C GLY A 295 -13.49 13.32 -12.73
N ARG A 296 -12.33 12.67 -12.91
CA ARG A 296 -11.97 11.94 -14.13
C ARG A 296 -12.68 10.59 -14.25
N VAL A 297 -13.26 10.11 -13.16
CA VAL A 297 -14.02 8.87 -13.07
C VAL A 297 -15.51 9.18 -12.98
N ASP A 298 -16.28 8.66 -13.94
CA ASP A 298 -17.74 8.57 -13.78
C ASP A 298 -18.07 7.33 -12.96
N VAL A 299 -18.28 7.56 -11.67
CA VAL A 299 -18.54 6.52 -10.66
C VAL A 299 -19.85 5.76 -10.90
N THR A 300 -20.80 6.35 -11.63
CA THR A 300 -22.14 5.77 -11.85
C THR A 300 -22.15 4.65 -12.89
N ARG A 301 -21.06 4.52 -13.66
CA ARG A 301 -20.91 3.50 -14.70
C ARG A 301 -20.59 2.10 -14.16
N TYR A 302 -20.24 2.00 -12.89
CA TYR A 302 -19.80 0.76 -12.26
C TYR A 302 -20.90 0.20 -11.36
N ARG A 303 -20.94 -1.12 -11.25
CA ARG A 303 -21.79 -1.82 -10.28
C ARG A 303 -21.21 -1.74 -8.88
N GLY A 304 -19.87 -1.69 -8.77
CA GLY A 304 -19.18 -1.52 -7.50
C GLY A 304 -17.84 -0.79 -7.62
N LEU A 305 -17.51 0.00 -6.60
CA LEU A 305 -16.19 0.57 -6.36
C LEU A 305 -15.48 -0.27 -5.28
N VAL A 306 -14.25 -0.69 -5.54
CA VAL A 306 -13.44 -1.52 -4.64
C VAL A 306 -12.22 -0.73 -4.17
N PHE A 307 -12.07 -0.61 -2.85
CA PHE A 307 -10.95 0.03 -2.15
C PHE A 307 -10.10 -1.08 -1.53
N PRO A 308 -8.96 -1.44 -2.16
CA PRO A 308 -8.32 -2.73 -1.94
C PRO A 308 -7.32 -2.75 -0.78
N GLY A 309 -7.14 -1.66 -0.04
CA GLY A 309 -6.15 -1.58 1.01
C GLY A 309 -6.34 -0.35 1.86
N HIS A 310 -5.30 0.01 2.62
CA HIS A 310 -5.34 1.16 3.50
C HIS A 310 -5.53 2.47 2.69
N ASP A 311 -6.64 3.16 2.97
CA ASP A 311 -7.08 4.36 2.23
C ASP A 311 -7.52 5.46 3.20
N GLU A 312 -6.56 5.98 3.97
CA GLU A 312 -6.76 6.88 5.10
C GLU A 312 -7.07 8.33 4.72
N TYR A 313 -6.48 8.82 3.62
CA TYR A 313 -6.46 10.25 3.27
C TYR A 313 -7.41 10.59 2.13
N TRP A 314 -8.42 11.42 2.41
CA TRP A 314 -9.53 11.68 1.50
C TRP A 314 -9.82 13.16 1.31
N SER A 315 -9.94 13.59 0.06
CA SER A 315 -10.43 14.94 -0.25
C SER A 315 -11.96 15.01 -0.19
N ALA A 316 -12.50 16.22 -0.05
CA ALA A 316 -13.95 16.43 -0.09
C ALA A 316 -14.58 15.97 -1.41
N SER A 317 -13.91 16.20 -2.53
CA SER A 317 -14.35 15.73 -3.85
C SER A 317 -14.45 14.21 -3.92
N MET A 318 -13.45 13.49 -3.38
CA MET A 318 -13.47 12.02 -3.35
C MET A 318 -14.64 11.49 -2.53
N ARG A 319 -14.87 12.05 -1.32
CA ARG A 319 -16.00 11.66 -0.49
C ARG A 319 -17.32 11.92 -1.20
N ARG A 320 -17.49 13.09 -1.81
CA ARG A 320 -18.72 13.43 -2.53
C ARG A 320 -18.97 12.48 -3.70
N ALA A 321 -17.92 12.07 -4.41
CA ALA A 321 -18.02 11.12 -5.51
C ALA A 321 -18.50 9.73 -5.04
N VAL A 322 -18.00 9.20 -3.91
CA VAL A 322 -18.48 7.90 -3.39
C VAL A 322 -19.87 7.96 -2.79
N GLU A 323 -20.25 9.10 -2.19
CA GLU A 323 -21.62 9.33 -1.74
C GLU A 323 -22.59 9.35 -2.94
N LEU A 324 -22.23 10.04 -4.03
CA LEU A 324 -22.98 10.03 -5.28
C LEU A 324 -23.08 8.62 -5.88
N ALA A 325 -21.97 7.88 -5.90
CA ALA A 325 -21.95 6.49 -6.38
C ALA A 325 -22.98 5.65 -5.61
N ARG A 326 -22.94 5.70 -4.27
CA ARG A 326 -23.91 5.03 -3.40
C ARG A 326 -25.34 5.50 -3.71
N GLU A 327 -25.58 6.80 -3.81
CA GLU A 327 -26.90 7.37 -4.11
C GLU A 327 -27.45 6.90 -5.48
N CYS A 328 -26.59 6.65 -6.45
CA CYS A 328 -26.94 6.15 -7.78
C CYS A 328 -27.00 4.62 -7.89
N GLY A 329 -26.81 3.87 -6.80
CA GLY A 329 -26.92 2.41 -6.78
C GLY A 329 -25.60 1.65 -6.96
N THR A 330 -24.49 2.35 -7.18
CA THR A 330 -23.14 1.76 -7.23
C THR A 330 -22.71 1.33 -5.83
N SER A 331 -22.34 0.07 -5.67
CA SER A 331 -21.93 -0.51 -4.39
C SER A 331 -20.52 -0.09 -3.99
N LEU A 332 -20.19 -0.07 -2.70
CA LEU A 332 -18.87 0.32 -2.18
C LEU A 332 -18.28 -0.84 -1.36
N VAL A 333 -17.02 -1.19 -1.61
CA VAL A 333 -16.35 -2.32 -0.98
C VAL A 333 -15.01 -1.88 -0.42
N PHE A 334 -14.93 -1.73 0.90
CA PHE A 334 -13.72 -1.34 1.63
C PHE A 334 -13.06 -2.57 2.26
N LEU A 335 -11.90 -2.96 1.74
CA LEU A 335 -11.17 -4.18 2.14
C LEU A 335 -10.06 -3.89 3.17
N SER A 336 -10.17 -2.77 3.89
CA SER A 336 -9.27 -2.38 4.97
C SER A 336 -10.04 -1.76 6.15
N SER A 337 -9.31 -1.26 7.16
CA SER A 337 -9.76 -0.32 8.19
C SER A 337 -9.14 1.07 7.99
N ASN A 338 -9.57 2.02 8.84
CA ASN A 338 -9.10 3.39 8.88
C ASN A 338 -9.24 4.11 7.53
N SER A 339 -10.31 3.78 6.81
CA SER A 339 -10.63 4.44 5.54
C SER A 339 -11.31 5.78 5.81
N MET A 340 -11.00 6.81 5.01
CA MET A 340 -11.62 8.13 5.11
C MET A 340 -11.39 8.83 6.46
N TYR A 341 -10.22 8.69 7.07
CA TYR A 341 -9.96 9.24 8.40
C TYR A 341 -9.54 10.71 8.37
N TRP A 342 -8.55 11.06 7.55
CA TRP A 342 -8.06 12.43 7.40
C TRP A 342 -8.65 13.11 6.17
N GLN A 343 -9.08 14.36 6.33
CA GLN A 343 -9.40 15.22 5.19
C GLN A 343 -8.13 15.87 4.64
N VAL A 344 -8.02 15.87 3.32
CA VAL A 344 -6.87 16.45 2.61
C VAL A 344 -7.27 17.43 1.51
N GLU A 345 -6.34 18.28 1.15
CA GLU A 345 -6.41 19.16 -0.01
C GLU A 345 -5.36 18.75 -1.05
N LEU A 346 -5.72 18.83 -2.32
CA LEU A 346 -4.84 18.60 -3.45
C LEU A 346 -4.69 19.93 -4.22
N GLY A 347 -3.46 20.41 -4.31
CA GLY A 347 -3.09 21.67 -4.95
C GLY A 347 -2.14 21.49 -6.14
N PRO A 348 -1.93 22.53 -6.95
CA PRO A 348 -1.03 22.46 -8.09
C PRO A 348 0.45 22.45 -7.69
N SER A 349 1.31 21.88 -8.54
CA SER A 349 2.76 22.01 -8.42
C SER A 349 3.22 23.45 -8.63
N PRO A 350 4.48 23.80 -8.29
CA PRO A 350 5.07 25.09 -8.66
C PRO A 350 5.03 25.39 -10.17
N SER A 351 4.99 24.34 -11.03
CA SER A 351 4.84 24.48 -12.49
C SER A 351 3.38 24.61 -12.96
N GLY A 352 2.41 24.66 -12.03
CA GLY A 352 0.99 24.83 -12.33
C GLY A 352 0.25 23.54 -12.71
N THR A 353 0.87 22.38 -12.61
CA THR A 353 0.20 21.10 -12.87
C THR A 353 -0.74 20.78 -11.69
N PRO A 354 -2.04 20.54 -11.90
CA PRO A 354 -2.98 20.30 -10.81
C PRO A 354 -2.69 18.99 -10.05
N ASP A 355 -3.20 18.89 -8.83
CA ASP A 355 -3.21 17.65 -8.02
C ASP A 355 -1.80 17.07 -7.72
N ARG A 356 -0.78 17.93 -7.57
CA ARG A 356 0.63 17.54 -7.32
C ARG A 356 1.12 17.84 -5.90
N LEU A 357 0.43 18.68 -5.14
CA LEU A 357 0.72 18.93 -3.73
C LEU A 357 -0.41 18.36 -2.88
N LEU A 358 -0.08 17.51 -1.92
CA LEU A 358 -1.00 16.93 -0.95
C LEU A 358 -0.79 17.63 0.39
N THR A 359 -1.81 18.32 0.88
CA THR A 359 -1.77 19.04 2.15
C THR A 359 -2.73 18.42 3.15
N CYS A 360 -2.21 18.13 4.35
CA CYS A 360 -2.97 17.68 5.50
C CYS A 360 -2.23 18.09 6.77
N ARG A 361 -2.79 19.05 7.51
CA ARG A 361 -2.20 19.49 8.78
C ARG A 361 -2.43 18.52 9.93
N LYS A 362 -3.24 17.47 9.75
CA LYS A 362 -3.63 16.52 10.80
C LYS A 362 -4.07 17.24 12.08
N ARG A 363 -3.25 17.21 13.14
CA ARG A 363 -3.47 17.89 14.43
C ARG A 363 -2.58 19.12 14.63
N GLN A 364 -1.73 19.44 13.67
CA GLN A 364 -0.79 20.56 13.73
C GLN A 364 -1.51 21.91 13.53
N GLY A 365 -0.95 22.93 14.18
CA GLY A 365 -1.44 24.31 14.13
C GLY A 365 -2.71 24.58 14.95
N PRO A 366 -3.17 25.83 15.00
CA PRO A 366 -4.40 26.20 15.70
C PRO A 366 -5.65 25.66 15.00
N GLY A 367 -6.69 25.35 15.77
CA GLY A 367 -7.98 24.86 15.27
C GLY A 367 -8.23 23.38 15.54
N ARG A 368 -9.35 22.85 15.04
CA ARG A 368 -9.71 21.43 15.19
C ARG A 368 -8.81 20.54 14.34
N PRO A 369 -8.44 19.33 14.76
CA PRO A 369 -7.90 18.31 13.85
C PRO A 369 -8.70 18.18 12.56
N VAL A 370 -8.04 17.89 11.44
CA VAL A 370 -8.71 17.66 10.14
C VAL A 370 -9.24 16.22 9.99
N LEU A 371 -9.74 15.66 11.09
CA LEU A 371 -10.46 14.40 11.10
C LEU A 371 -11.84 14.61 10.50
N TRP A 372 -12.28 13.71 9.62
CA TRP A 372 -13.60 13.81 8.99
C TRP A 372 -14.73 13.99 10.01
N ARG A 373 -14.69 13.20 11.09
CA ARG A 373 -15.66 13.26 12.20
C ARG A 373 -15.64 14.53 13.05
N GLU A 374 -14.60 15.37 12.94
CA GLU A 374 -14.47 16.62 13.73
C GLU A 374 -14.78 17.89 12.93
N ILE A 375 -14.59 17.83 11.61
CA ILE A 375 -14.76 18.96 10.69
C ILE A 375 -16.05 18.88 9.87
N ASP A 376 -16.56 17.67 9.63
CA ASP A 376 -17.79 17.39 8.88
C ASP A 376 -18.42 16.10 9.43
N ARG A 377 -19.09 15.32 8.57
CA ARG A 377 -19.75 14.06 8.90
C ARG A 377 -18.72 12.94 9.19
N PRO A 378 -18.97 12.03 10.13
CA PRO A 378 -18.07 10.92 10.40
C PRO A 378 -18.00 9.92 9.24
N GLU A 379 -16.95 9.12 9.25
CA GLU A 379 -16.69 8.03 8.30
C GLU A 379 -17.81 6.99 8.37
N GLN A 380 -18.36 6.76 9.56
CA GLN A 380 -19.46 5.83 9.79
C GLN A 380 -20.70 6.16 8.95
N GLU A 381 -20.95 7.43 8.62
CA GLU A 381 -22.09 7.83 7.79
C GLU A 381 -21.96 7.38 6.31
N VAL A 382 -20.77 6.94 5.90
CA VAL A 382 -20.52 6.30 4.61
C VAL A 382 -20.25 4.81 4.81
N LEU A 383 -19.34 4.43 5.71
CA LEU A 383 -18.83 3.06 5.85
C LEU A 383 -19.73 2.13 6.69
N GLY A 384 -20.57 2.68 7.58
CA GLY A 384 -21.36 1.93 8.55
C GLY A 384 -20.62 1.52 9.83
N ILE A 385 -19.30 1.73 9.85
CA ILE A 385 -18.34 1.61 10.95
C ILE A 385 -17.26 2.70 10.78
N GLN A 386 -16.41 2.95 11.77
CA GLN A 386 -15.33 3.95 11.66
C GLN A 386 -14.12 3.56 12.53
N TYR A 387 -12.99 4.21 12.30
CA TYR A 387 -11.73 3.92 13.00
C TYR A 387 -11.85 3.91 14.53
N GLN A 388 -11.42 2.80 15.12
CA GLN A 388 -11.35 2.54 16.56
C GLN A 388 -9.92 2.67 17.10
N GLY A 389 -8.91 2.19 16.37
CA GLY A 389 -7.53 2.24 16.83
C GLY A 389 -6.64 1.16 16.23
N GLN A 390 -5.34 1.26 16.52
CA GLN A 390 -4.34 0.27 16.16
C GLN A 390 -4.59 -1.06 16.86
N VAL A 391 -4.18 -2.15 16.20
CA VAL A 391 -4.20 -3.51 16.69
C VAL A 391 -2.73 -3.94 16.90
N PRO A 392 -2.20 -3.88 18.12
CA PRO A 392 -0.77 -4.09 18.39
C PRO A 392 -0.24 -5.46 17.96
N GLU A 393 -1.08 -6.49 18.08
CA GLU A 393 -0.76 -7.86 17.66
C GLU A 393 -1.96 -8.45 16.93
N PRO A 394 -1.74 -9.23 15.86
CA PRO A 394 -2.82 -9.91 15.17
C PRO A 394 -3.71 -10.73 16.13
N ARG A 395 -5.02 -10.61 15.94
CA ARG A 395 -6.06 -11.34 16.68
C ARG A 395 -7.01 -12.04 15.72
N PRO A 396 -7.74 -13.07 16.17
CA PRO A 396 -8.74 -13.72 15.35
C PRO A 396 -9.91 -12.77 15.03
N LEU A 397 -10.43 -12.86 13.81
CA LEU A 397 -11.74 -12.31 13.48
C LEU A 397 -12.81 -13.30 13.95
N VAL A 398 -13.75 -12.84 14.77
CA VAL A 398 -14.82 -13.67 15.34
C VAL A 398 -16.07 -13.52 14.49
N VAL A 399 -16.44 -14.57 13.77
CA VAL A 399 -17.58 -14.59 12.86
C VAL A 399 -18.89 -14.38 13.63
N ARG A 400 -19.76 -13.54 13.07
CA ARG A 400 -21.14 -13.32 13.54
C ARG A 400 -22.12 -13.42 12.39
N ASN A 401 -23.35 -13.82 12.72
CA ASN A 401 -24.44 -13.99 11.76
C ASN A 401 -24.06 -14.90 10.57
N PRO A 402 -23.58 -16.14 10.83
CA PRO A 402 -23.10 -17.05 9.77
C PRO A 402 -24.19 -17.48 8.78
N GLY A 403 -25.48 -17.33 9.15
CA GLY A 403 -26.60 -17.60 8.25
C GLY A 403 -26.82 -16.51 7.18
N HIS A 404 -26.10 -15.39 7.25
CA HIS A 404 -26.16 -14.34 6.24
C HIS A 404 -25.48 -14.80 4.94
N TRP A 405 -26.05 -14.44 3.77
CA TRP A 405 -25.58 -14.88 2.45
C TRP A 405 -24.10 -14.58 2.15
N LEU A 406 -23.52 -13.58 2.82
CA LEU A 406 -22.08 -13.30 2.68
C LEU A 406 -21.24 -14.53 3.06
N TRP A 407 -21.63 -15.25 4.10
CA TRP A 407 -20.92 -16.42 4.60
C TRP A 407 -21.33 -17.74 3.91
N GLU A 408 -22.22 -17.68 2.92
CA GLU A 408 -22.74 -18.87 2.23
C GLU A 408 -21.61 -19.70 1.61
N GLY A 409 -21.54 -20.98 1.98
CA GLY A 409 -20.52 -21.89 1.48
C GLY A 409 -19.08 -21.57 1.95
N ALA A 410 -18.88 -20.62 2.87
CA ALA A 410 -17.60 -20.41 3.53
C ALA A 410 -17.34 -21.46 4.63
N GLY A 411 -18.39 -22.14 5.11
CA GLY A 411 -18.26 -23.21 6.12
C GLY A 411 -18.00 -22.68 7.54
N VAL A 412 -18.44 -21.45 7.82
CA VAL A 412 -18.20 -20.80 9.12
C VAL A 412 -19.36 -20.93 10.11
N GLY A 413 -19.05 -21.05 11.40
CA GLY A 413 -20.00 -21.02 12.52
C GLY A 413 -20.08 -19.68 13.26
N ASP A 414 -21.11 -19.48 14.09
CA ASP A 414 -21.19 -18.29 14.96
C ASP A 414 -20.15 -18.42 16.08
N GLY A 415 -19.34 -17.39 16.26
CA GLY A 415 -18.21 -17.41 17.18
C GLY A 415 -16.97 -18.11 16.65
N GLU A 416 -16.95 -18.58 15.40
CA GLU A 416 -15.74 -19.13 14.79
C GLU A 416 -14.65 -18.07 14.69
N GLU A 417 -13.43 -18.47 15.07
CA GLU A 417 -12.25 -17.63 15.05
C GLU A 417 -11.43 -17.86 13.78
N LEU A 418 -11.27 -16.80 12.98
CA LEU A 418 -10.40 -16.77 11.81
C LEU A 418 -9.08 -16.12 12.21
N ALA A 419 -8.06 -16.95 12.44
CA ALA A 419 -6.78 -16.53 13.01
C ALA A 419 -6.10 -15.40 12.21
N GLY A 420 -5.54 -14.40 12.91
CA GLY A 420 -4.75 -13.33 12.32
C GLY A 420 -5.50 -12.31 11.47
N LEU A 421 -6.84 -12.39 11.40
CA LEU A 421 -7.65 -11.51 10.54
C LEU A 421 -8.04 -10.16 11.14
N VAL A 422 -7.70 -9.88 12.40
CA VAL A 422 -7.78 -8.54 12.99
C VAL A 422 -6.35 -8.07 13.20
N ALA A 423 -5.86 -7.18 12.34
CA ALA A 423 -4.45 -6.79 12.34
C ALA A 423 -4.24 -5.38 11.76
N GLY A 424 -3.13 -4.75 12.15
CA GLY A 424 -2.78 -3.38 11.79
C GLY A 424 -3.66 -2.38 12.53
N GLU A 425 -4.90 -2.24 12.08
CA GLU A 425 -5.88 -1.30 12.59
C GLU A 425 -7.29 -1.90 12.57
N ALA A 426 -8.18 -1.37 13.41
CA ALA A 426 -9.56 -1.83 13.50
C ALA A 426 -10.56 -0.69 13.34
N ASP A 427 -11.66 -0.99 12.65
CA ASP A 427 -12.87 -0.17 12.65
C ASP A 427 -13.97 -0.84 13.47
N ARG A 428 -14.89 -0.01 13.99
CA ARG A 428 -16.02 -0.44 14.80
C ARG A 428 -17.25 0.44 14.58
N TYR A 429 -18.44 -0.06 14.89
CA TYR A 429 -19.64 0.72 15.10
C TYR A 429 -19.57 1.55 16.39
N PHE A 430 -19.94 2.82 16.28
CA PHE A 430 -20.09 3.77 17.38
C PHE A 430 -21.57 4.17 17.51
N PRO A 431 -22.29 3.74 18.57
CA PRO A 431 -23.72 4.02 18.73
C PRO A 431 -24.13 5.49 18.80
N ARG A 432 -23.19 6.38 19.12
CA ARG A 432 -23.43 7.83 19.21
C ARG A 432 -23.10 8.58 17.92
N ALA A 433 -22.44 7.92 16.96
CA ALA A 433 -22.21 8.49 15.65
C ALA A 433 -23.41 8.16 14.74
N PRO A 434 -23.83 9.08 13.85
CA PRO A 434 -24.84 8.80 12.84
C PRO A 434 -24.50 7.55 12.03
N LEU A 435 -25.54 6.78 11.70
CA LEU A 435 -25.46 5.70 10.72
C LEU A 435 -25.86 6.25 9.34
N PRO A 436 -25.40 5.60 8.25
CA PRO A 436 -25.92 5.90 6.92
C PRO A 436 -27.43 5.60 6.88
N ALA A 437 -28.16 6.27 6.00
CA ALA A 437 -29.49 5.80 5.62
C ALA A 437 -29.35 4.37 5.03
N HIS A 438 -30.15 3.43 5.54
CA HIS A 438 -30.10 2.04 5.13
C HIS A 438 -31.46 1.37 5.26
N GLU A 439 -31.72 0.38 4.41
CA GLU A 439 -32.87 -0.52 4.50
C GLU A 439 -32.56 -1.71 5.40
N GLU A 440 -31.33 -2.23 5.28
CA GLU A 440 -30.81 -3.37 6.01
C GLU A 440 -29.37 -3.08 6.43
N ARG A 441 -29.00 -3.49 7.65
CA ARG A 441 -27.62 -3.42 8.15
C ARG A 441 -27.32 -4.62 9.04
N ILE A 442 -26.12 -5.17 8.90
CA ILE A 442 -25.66 -6.32 9.67
C ILE A 442 -24.17 -6.20 10.02
N LEU A 443 -23.82 -6.67 11.22
CA LEU A 443 -22.43 -6.88 11.63
C LEU A 443 -22.08 -8.35 11.45
N LEU A 444 -21.07 -8.64 10.65
CA LEU A 444 -20.66 -9.99 10.24
C LEU A 444 -19.48 -10.52 11.06
N ALA A 445 -18.85 -9.64 11.84
CA ALA A 445 -17.83 -9.98 12.81
C ALA A 445 -17.91 -9.05 14.02
N HIS A 446 -17.53 -9.54 15.18
CA HIS A 446 -17.37 -8.76 16.41
C HIS A 446 -16.25 -9.34 17.25
N SER A 447 -15.05 -8.80 17.06
CA SER A 447 -13.79 -9.44 17.43
C SER A 447 -13.08 -8.63 18.52
N PRO A 448 -12.87 -9.17 19.73
CA PRO A 448 -12.18 -8.45 20.80
C PRO A 448 -10.67 -8.39 20.54
N TYR A 449 -10.05 -7.26 20.88
CA TYR A 449 -8.60 -7.13 20.95
C TYR A 449 -8.20 -6.18 22.08
N ARG A 450 -6.92 -6.18 22.48
CA ARG A 450 -6.38 -5.20 23.44
C ARG A 450 -5.58 -4.15 22.69
N ASP A 451 -5.85 -2.88 22.95
CA ASP A 451 -5.02 -1.78 22.45
C ASP A 451 -3.68 -1.71 23.19
N ALA A 452 -2.83 -0.74 22.83
CA ALA A 452 -1.49 -0.56 23.41
C ALA A 452 -1.57 -0.27 24.92
N GLU A 453 -2.67 0.31 25.40
CA GLU A 453 -2.95 0.58 26.80
C GLU A 453 -3.58 -0.63 27.53
N GLY A 454 -3.74 -1.76 26.84
CA GLY A 454 -4.30 -2.99 27.39
C GLY A 454 -5.83 -2.98 27.54
N VAL A 455 -6.51 -1.95 27.05
CA VAL A 455 -7.97 -1.81 27.11
C VAL A 455 -8.61 -2.69 26.04
N VAL A 456 -9.67 -3.40 26.42
CA VAL A 456 -10.41 -4.24 25.47
C VAL A 456 -11.19 -3.34 24.51
N ARG A 457 -10.85 -3.45 23.23
CA ARG A 457 -11.53 -2.85 22.08
C ARG A 457 -12.13 -3.96 21.22
N HIS A 458 -12.88 -3.56 20.20
CA HIS A 458 -13.47 -4.50 19.26
C HIS A 458 -13.28 -4.02 17.83
N GLN A 459 -13.00 -4.96 16.94
CA GLN A 459 -13.11 -4.82 15.49
C GLN A 459 -14.48 -5.35 15.05
N GLU A 460 -15.07 -4.73 14.03
CA GLU A 460 -16.31 -5.19 13.43
C GLU A 460 -16.23 -5.17 11.89
N THR A 461 -16.87 -6.16 11.27
CA THR A 461 -17.09 -6.20 9.82
C THR A 461 -18.55 -5.84 9.57
N SER A 462 -18.81 -4.87 8.71
CA SER A 462 -20.15 -4.31 8.50
C SER A 462 -20.58 -4.40 7.06
N LEU A 463 -21.87 -4.65 6.86
CA LEU A 463 -22.54 -4.58 5.57
C LEU A 463 -23.89 -3.89 5.73
N TYR A 464 -24.20 -2.95 4.86
CA TYR A 464 -25.54 -2.38 4.77
C TYR A 464 -26.00 -2.21 3.32
N ARG A 465 -27.31 -2.08 3.15
CA ARG A 465 -27.97 -1.75 1.88
C ARG A 465 -28.51 -0.33 1.94
N ALA A 466 -28.02 0.55 1.07
CA ALA A 466 -28.51 1.91 0.94
C ALA A 466 -29.91 1.93 0.28
N PRO A 467 -30.71 3.01 0.44
CA PRO A 467 -32.02 3.16 -0.20
C PRO A 467 -32.01 3.09 -1.74
N SER A 468 -30.86 3.39 -2.36
CA SER A 468 -30.63 3.20 -3.81
C SER A 468 -30.50 1.73 -4.22
N GLY A 469 -30.52 0.82 -3.25
CA GLY A 469 -30.13 -0.57 -3.39
C GLY A 469 -28.64 -0.80 -3.15
N ALA A 470 -27.73 0.16 -3.33
CA ALA A 470 -26.26 -0.06 -3.25
C ALA A 470 -25.84 -0.85 -1.99
N LEU A 471 -24.96 -1.84 -2.13
CA LEU A 471 -24.35 -2.52 -1.00
C LEU A 471 -23.10 -1.76 -0.55
N VAL A 472 -22.92 -1.58 0.74
CA VAL A 472 -21.68 -0.99 1.29
C VAL A 472 -21.09 -1.93 2.33
N PHE A 473 -19.94 -2.49 1.99
CA PHE A 473 -19.18 -3.43 2.81
C PHE A 473 -17.92 -2.75 3.34
N ALA A 474 -17.64 -2.93 4.64
CA ALA A 474 -16.40 -2.53 5.26
C ALA A 474 -15.85 -3.69 6.11
N SER A 475 -14.65 -4.17 5.74
CA SER A 475 -13.99 -5.27 6.44
C SER A 475 -13.59 -4.91 7.86
N GLY A 476 -13.15 -3.66 8.07
CA GLY A 476 -12.71 -3.13 9.36
C GLY A 476 -11.38 -3.70 9.85
N THR A 477 -10.51 -4.19 8.96
CA THR A 477 -9.19 -4.76 9.29
C THR A 477 -8.24 -4.69 8.09
N PHE A 478 -6.93 -4.49 8.32
CA PHE A 478 -5.94 -4.54 7.22
C PHE A 478 -5.77 -5.96 6.65
N ALA A 479 -6.16 -6.98 7.41
CA ALA A 479 -5.88 -8.38 7.05
C ALA A 479 -6.78 -8.93 5.93
N TRP A 480 -7.84 -8.23 5.54
CA TRP A 480 -8.81 -8.77 4.59
C TRP A 480 -8.21 -8.95 3.19
N SER A 481 -7.51 -7.94 2.66
CA SER A 481 -6.86 -8.02 1.34
C SER A 481 -5.74 -9.07 1.28
N PRO A 482 -4.81 -9.15 2.24
CA PRO A 482 -3.83 -10.24 2.30
C PRO A 482 -4.47 -11.63 2.32
N ALA A 483 -5.60 -11.81 3.02
CA ALA A 483 -6.30 -13.09 3.06
C ALA A 483 -6.84 -13.56 1.70
N LEU A 484 -6.87 -12.69 0.69
CA LEU A 484 -7.28 -13.05 -0.66
C LEU A 484 -6.16 -13.73 -1.47
N ASP A 485 -4.90 -13.29 -1.36
CA ASP A 485 -3.83 -13.84 -2.21
C ASP A 485 -2.41 -13.80 -1.64
N ARG A 486 -2.19 -13.27 -0.43
CA ARG A 486 -0.86 -13.18 0.17
C ARG A 486 -0.43 -14.57 0.70
N PRO A 487 0.67 -15.15 0.21
CA PRO A 487 1.23 -16.41 0.71
C PRO A 487 1.42 -16.35 2.23
N GLY A 488 1.06 -17.43 2.92
CA GLY A 488 1.09 -17.49 4.38
C GLY A 488 -0.11 -16.85 5.09
N HIS A 489 -0.91 -16.03 4.41
CA HIS A 489 -2.06 -15.34 4.99
C HIS A 489 -3.40 -15.67 4.32
N VAL A 490 -3.40 -16.39 3.19
CA VAL A 490 -4.61 -16.76 2.46
C VAL A 490 -5.62 -17.50 3.36
N ASP A 491 -6.88 -17.06 3.34
CA ASP A 491 -7.99 -17.74 4.01
C ASP A 491 -9.14 -18.00 3.01
N ALA A 492 -9.43 -19.28 2.76
CA ALA A 492 -10.46 -19.70 1.82
C ALA A 492 -11.87 -19.22 2.20
N ARG A 493 -12.14 -18.99 3.49
CA ARG A 493 -13.43 -18.49 3.99
C ARG A 493 -13.60 -17.02 3.61
N VAL A 494 -12.53 -16.23 3.72
CA VAL A 494 -12.50 -14.82 3.29
C VAL A 494 -12.59 -14.70 1.78
N GLN A 495 -11.88 -15.55 1.03
CA GLN A 495 -12.00 -15.62 -0.42
C GLN A 495 -13.44 -15.92 -0.84
N ARG A 496 -14.09 -16.89 -0.19
CA ARG A 496 -15.48 -17.25 -0.46
C ARG A 496 -16.45 -16.12 -0.12
N ALA A 497 -16.29 -15.48 1.04
CA ALA A 497 -17.12 -14.35 1.44
C ALA A 497 -17.00 -13.16 0.48
N THR A 498 -15.78 -12.86 0.03
CA THR A 498 -15.51 -11.79 -0.94
C THR A 498 -16.10 -12.13 -2.31
N ALA A 499 -16.00 -13.38 -2.75
CA ALA A 499 -16.65 -13.83 -3.99
C ALA A 499 -18.17 -13.69 -3.93
N ASN A 500 -18.81 -14.10 -2.81
CA ASN A 500 -20.25 -13.95 -2.62
C ASN A 500 -20.70 -12.48 -2.72
N LEU A 501 -19.92 -11.57 -2.13
CA LEU A 501 -20.16 -10.11 -2.20
C LEU A 501 -20.06 -9.59 -3.64
N LEU A 502 -18.94 -9.83 -4.31
CA LEU A 502 -18.71 -9.30 -5.65
C LEU A 502 -19.66 -9.92 -6.68
N ASP A 503 -19.94 -11.22 -6.60
CA ASP A 503 -20.93 -11.88 -7.44
C ASP A 503 -22.30 -11.24 -7.30
N ARG A 504 -22.72 -10.93 -6.06
CA ARG A 504 -24.02 -10.30 -5.81
C ARG A 504 -24.07 -8.86 -6.33
N ILE A 505 -22.95 -8.13 -6.28
CA ILE A 505 -22.84 -6.79 -6.87
C ILE A 505 -22.93 -6.88 -8.40
N CYS A 506 -22.21 -7.83 -9.03
CA CYS A 506 -22.14 -7.97 -10.48
C CYS A 506 -23.44 -8.52 -11.09
N LYS A 507 -24.18 -9.37 -10.37
CA LYS A 507 -25.42 -10.01 -10.85
C LYS A 507 -26.68 -9.13 -10.77
N ARG A 508 -26.62 -7.92 -10.20
CA ARG A 508 -27.80 -7.05 -10.12
C ARG A 508 -28.28 -6.65 -11.51
N GLU A 509 -29.56 -6.86 -11.82
CA GLU A 509 -30.16 -6.34 -13.05
C GLU A 509 -30.39 -4.83 -12.96
#